data_AF-A0A848NJ05-F1
#
_entry.id   AF-A0A848NJ05-F1
#
_cell.length_a   1.000
_cell.length_b   1.000
_cell.length_c   1.000
_cell.angle_alpha   90.00
_cell.angle_beta   90.00
_cell.angle_gamma   90.00
#
_symmetry.space_group_name_H-M   'P 1'
#
loop_
_entity.id
_entity.type
_entity.pdbx_description
1 polymer ?
#
loop_
_entity_poly.entity_id
_entity_poly.type
_entity_poly.pdbx_seq_one_letter_code
_entity_poly.pdbx_strand_id
1 'polypeptide(L)'
;MRRLLERLVSFRLSDAAYRRYEREAADAGLTLSKYLRSRLEAEDSVADHVEQLRLALVDNGAGAGVDANLLPILVELLLLARRHSSPGDMRTVHAELERQGMHAWAPSPL
;
A
#
# COMPACT_ATOMS: atom_id res chain seq x y z
N MET A 1 14.77 -14.37 -18.22
CA MET A 1 15.46 -14.64 -16.94
C MET A 1 16.19 -13.37 -16.50
N ARG A 2 15.66 -12.63 -15.50
CA ARG A 2 16.35 -11.44 -14.96
C ARG A 2 17.59 -11.93 -14.19
N ARG A 3 18.79 -11.55 -14.63
CA ARG A 3 20.03 -11.80 -13.86
C ARG A 3 19.94 -10.98 -12.57
N LEU A 4 19.83 -11.64 -11.43
CA LEU A 4 20.00 -11.00 -10.13
C LEU A 4 21.43 -10.43 -10.10
N LEU A 5 21.56 -9.12 -10.00
CA LEU A 5 22.83 -8.51 -9.65
C LEU A 5 23.10 -8.86 -8.19
N GLU A 6 23.96 -9.84 -7.93
CA GLU A 6 24.45 -10.19 -6.58
C GLU A 6 25.40 -9.12 -5.99
N ARG A 7 25.31 -7.88 -6.47
CA ARG A 7 26.13 -6.78 -5.95
C ARG A 7 25.52 -6.28 -4.66
N LEU A 8 26.30 -6.37 -3.58
CA LEU A 8 25.97 -5.79 -2.30
C LEU A 8 25.83 -4.27 -2.46
N VAL A 9 24.65 -3.74 -2.17
CA VAL A 9 24.39 -2.30 -2.12
C VAL A 9 24.37 -1.86 -0.66
N SER A 10 25.33 -1.04 -0.25
CA SER A 10 25.34 -0.40 1.07
C SER A 10 24.66 0.95 0.99
N PHE A 11 23.69 1.21 1.86
CA PHE A 11 23.04 2.52 1.97
C PHE A 11 22.95 2.91 3.44
N ARG A 12 22.93 4.21 3.70
CA ARG A 12 22.82 4.74 5.06
C ARG A 12 21.35 4.93 5.42
N LEU A 13 20.97 4.42 6.58
CA LEU A 13 19.69 4.69 7.21
C LEU A 13 19.90 5.68 8.37
N SER A 14 18.88 6.48 8.67
CA SER A 14 18.84 7.20 9.94
C SER A 14 18.66 6.20 11.10
N ASP A 15 19.13 6.55 12.30
CA ASP A 15 19.01 5.69 13.48
C ASP A 15 17.55 5.31 13.78
N ALA A 16 16.63 6.27 13.64
CA ALA A 16 15.20 6.04 13.80
C ALA A 16 14.63 5.04 12.78
N ALA A 17 15.03 5.15 11.52
CA ALA A 17 14.60 4.22 10.47
C ALA A 17 15.19 2.82 10.69
N TYR A 18 16.46 2.75 11.09
CA TYR A 18 17.14 1.49 11.40
C TYR A 18 16.40 0.73 12.50
N ARG A 19 16.15 1.35 13.66
CA ARG A 19 15.45 0.72 14.78
C ARG A 19 14.00 0.35 14.47
N ARG A 20 13.34 1.10 13.58
CA ARG A 20 11.99 0.77 13.12
C ARG A 20 12.02 -0.50 12.28
N TYR A 21 12.87 -0.54 11.26
CA TYR A 21 12.95 -1.69 10.37
C TYR A 21 13.53 -2.93 11.04
N GLU A 22 14.40 -2.77 12.04
CA GLU A 22 14.89 -3.88 12.85
C GLU A 22 13.75 -4.54 13.65
N ARG A 23 12.88 -3.74 14.28
CA ARG A 23 11.70 -4.25 14.97
C ARG A 23 10.73 -4.92 14.02
N GLU A 24 10.38 -4.26 12.91
CA GLU A 24 9.47 -4.82 11.90
C GLU A 24 10.03 -6.13 11.28
N ALA A 25 11.36 -6.21 11.09
CA ALA A 25 12.01 -7.43 10.63
C ALA A 25 11.93 -8.54 11.68
N ALA A 26 12.18 -8.22 12.96
CA ALA A 26 12.08 -9.17 14.07
C ALA A 26 10.63 -9.69 14.23
N ASP A 27 9.63 -8.81 14.14
CA ASP A 27 8.21 -9.16 14.19
C ASP A 27 7.82 -10.09 13.04
N ALA A 28 8.44 -9.92 11.86
CA ALA A 28 8.26 -10.79 10.70
C ALA A 28 9.12 -12.07 10.75
N GLY A 29 9.97 -12.26 11.76
CA GLY A 29 10.92 -13.38 11.84
C GLY A 29 12.00 -13.35 10.75
N LEU A 30 12.31 -12.17 10.21
CA LEU A 30 13.25 -11.96 9.11
C LEU A 30 14.51 -11.24 9.59
N THR A 31 15.60 -11.42 8.86
CA THR A 31 16.77 -10.55 9.01
C THR A 31 16.49 -9.18 8.41
N LEU A 32 17.10 -8.13 8.96
CA LEU A 32 16.91 -6.75 8.48
C LEU A 32 17.15 -6.62 6.97
N SER A 33 18.20 -7.25 6.43
CA SER A 33 18.48 -7.21 4.99
C SER A 33 17.39 -7.90 4.15
N LYS A 34 16.83 -9.01 4.63
CA LYS A 34 15.76 -9.74 3.93
C LYS A 34 14.45 -8.94 3.98
N TYR A 35 14.16 -8.31 5.12
CA TYR A 35 13.02 -7.42 5.29
C TYR A 35 13.12 -6.19 4.37
N LEU A 36 14.26 -5.50 4.36
CA LEU A 36 14.49 -4.33 3.51
C LEU A 36 14.40 -4.67 2.02
N ARG A 37 14.93 -5.82 1.60
CA ARG A 37 14.78 -6.30 0.22
C ARG A 37 13.32 -6.51 -0.15
N SER A 38 12.58 -7.26 0.66
CA SER A 38 11.16 -7.52 0.42
C SER A 38 10.34 -6.23 0.38
N ARG A 39 10.69 -5.25 1.22
CA ARG A 39 10.03 -3.94 1.24
C ARG A 39 10.31 -3.12 -0.03
N LEU A 40 11.55 -3.13 -0.53
CA LEU A 40 11.92 -2.46 -1.78
C LEU A 40 11.24 -3.12 -2.98
N GLU A 41 11.21 -4.45 -3.04
CA GLU A 41 10.50 -5.20 -4.07
C GLU A 41 8.98 -4.95 -4.04
N ALA A 42 8.40 -4.84 -2.84
CA ALA A 42 6.98 -4.49 -2.67
C ALA A 42 6.68 -3.05 -3.14
N GLU A 43 7.61 -2.12 -2.94
CA GLU A 43 7.48 -0.74 -3.40
C GLU A 43 7.58 -0.63 -4.94
N ASP A 44 8.51 -1.36 -5.55
CA ASP A 44 8.59 -1.49 -7.02
C ASP A 44 7.31 -2.12 -7.60
N SER A 45 6.76 -3.14 -6.93
CA SER A 45 5.50 -3.78 -7.33
C SER A 45 4.30 -2.82 -7.25
N VAL A 46 4.28 -1.87 -6.32
CA VAL A 46 3.23 -0.84 -6.27
C VAL A 46 3.29 0.07 -7.50
N ALA A 47 4.49 0.46 -7.94
CA ALA A 47 4.65 1.25 -9.16
C ALA A 47 4.16 0.49 -10.40
N ASP A 48 4.47 -0.80 -10.50
CA ASP A 48 3.98 -1.67 -11.58
C ASP A 48 2.45 -1.82 -11.55
N HIS A 49 1.84 -2.00 -10.37
CA HIS A 49 0.38 -2.10 -10.24
C HIS A 49 -0.34 -0.78 -10.57
N VAL A 50 0.27 0.37 -10.26
CA VAL A 50 -0.25 1.69 -10.65
C VAL A 50 -0.22 1.87 -12.17
N GLU A 51 0.86 1.46 -12.85
CA GLU A 51 0.94 1.50 -14.32
C GLU A 51 -0.04 0.53 -14.98
N GLN A 52 -0.23 -0.67 -14.43
CA GLN A 52 -1.25 -1.61 -14.92
C GLN A 52 -2.68 -1.09 -14.74
N LEU A 53 -2.97 -0.45 -13.60
CA LEU A 53 -4.26 0.17 -13.35
C LEU A 53 -4.51 1.32 -14.33
N ARG A 54 -3.51 2.17 -14.57
CA ARG A 54 -3.57 3.24 -15.58
C ARG A 54 -3.88 2.69 -16.98
N LEU A 55 -3.22 1.60 -17.39
CA LEU A 55 -3.46 0.96 -18.69
C LEU A 55 -4.90 0.42 -18.78
N ALA A 56 -5.35 -0.28 -17.75
CA ALA A 56 -6.70 -0.84 -17.69
C ALA A 56 -7.79 0.25 -17.78
N LEU A 57 -7.54 1.45 -17.25
CA LEU A 57 -8.48 2.58 -17.35
C LEU A 57 -8.54 3.18 -18.75
N VAL A 58 -7.40 3.25 -19.46
CA VAL A 58 -7.34 3.69 -20.87
C VAL A 58 -8.11 2.72 -21.76
N ASP A 59 -8.02 1.41 -21.49
CA ASP A 59 -8.71 0.37 -22.23
C ASP A 59 -10.23 0.29 -21.93
N ASN A 60 -10.66 0.70 -20.72
CA ASN A 60 -12.07 0.62 -20.27
C ASN A 60 -12.86 1.94 -20.39
N GLY A 61 -12.26 3.02 -20.90
CA GLY A 61 -12.87 4.37 -21.02
C GLY A 61 -14.03 4.51 -22.03
N ALA A 62 -14.67 3.43 -22.45
CA ALA A 62 -15.81 3.44 -23.36
C ALA A 62 -17.14 3.12 -22.62
N GLY A 63 -17.56 3.93 -21.65
CA GLY A 63 -18.92 3.79 -21.10
C GLY A 63 -19.25 4.52 -19.80
N ALA A 64 -19.81 5.73 -19.94
CA ALA A 64 -20.68 6.51 -19.06
C ALA A 64 -21.00 6.08 -17.60
N GLY A 65 -20.80 7.02 -16.66
CA GLY A 65 -21.60 7.18 -15.42
C GLY A 65 -20.80 7.07 -14.11
N VAL A 66 -20.73 8.16 -13.33
CA VAL A 66 -19.59 8.58 -12.49
C VAL A 66 -18.43 8.95 -13.39
N ASP A 67 -17.93 10.18 -13.26
CA ASP A 67 -16.82 10.67 -14.10
C ASP A 67 -15.73 9.59 -14.08
N ALA A 68 -15.52 8.91 -15.23
CA ALA A 68 -14.82 7.62 -15.29
C ALA A 68 -13.37 7.71 -14.77
N ASN A 69 -12.90 8.96 -14.62
CA ASN A 69 -11.59 9.34 -14.11
C ASN A 69 -11.54 9.58 -12.59
N LEU A 70 -12.67 9.79 -11.89
CA LEU A 70 -12.68 10.11 -10.45
C LEU A 70 -12.64 8.85 -9.58
N LEU A 71 -13.39 7.82 -9.96
CA LEU A 71 -13.43 6.56 -9.22
C LEU A 71 -12.03 5.93 -9.04
N PRO A 72 -11.15 5.88 -10.06
CA PRO A 72 -9.83 5.30 -9.92
C PRO A 72 -8.90 6.13 -9.01
N ILE A 73 -8.98 7.46 -9.08
CA ILE A 73 -8.22 8.38 -8.21
C ILE A 73 -8.63 8.16 -6.75
N LEU A 74 -9.93 8.03 -6.50
CA LEU A 74 -10.44 7.78 -5.15
C LEU A 74 -9.98 6.42 -4.63
N VAL A 75 -9.96 5.39 -5.48
CA VAL A 75 -9.46 4.05 -5.13
C VAL A 75 -7.95 4.08 -4.84
N GLU A 76 -7.15 4.75 -5.67
CA GLU A 76 -5.71 4.93 -5.46
C GLU A 76 -5.41 5.62 -4.13
N LEU A 77 -6.10 6.73 -3.85
CA LEU A 77 -5.98 7.46 -2.60
C LEU A 77 -6.34 6.58 -1.38
N LEU A 78 -7.37 5.75 -1.51
CA LEU A 78 -7.82 4.82 -0.46
C LEU A 78 -6.78 3.72 -0.19
N LEU A 79 -6.17 3.17 -1.24
CA LEU A 79 -5.14 2.14 -1.13
C LEU A 79 -3.86 2.70 -0.50
N LEU A 80 -3.45 3.91 -0.90
CA LEU A 80 -2.32 4.62 -0.29
C LEU A 80 -2.58 4.93 1.18
N ALA A 81 -3.76 5.48 1.51
CA ALA A 81 -4.14 5.75 2.90
C ALA A 81 -4.14 4.47 3.74
N ARG A 82 -4.64 3.35 3.21
CA ARG A 82 -4.66 2.05 3.91
C ARG A 82 -3.27 1.45 4.12
N ARG A 83 -2.30 1.68 3.21
CA ARG A 83 -0.90 1.25 3.38
C ARG A 83 -0.20 1.93 4.56
N HIS A 84 -0.61 3.16 4.88
CA HIS A 84 0.05 3.99 5.91
C HIS A 84 -0.70 4.08 7.24
N SER A 85 -1.94 3.59 7.31
CA SER A 85 -2.77 3.65 8.51
C SER A 85 -2.60 2.40 9.37
N SER A 86 -2.53 2.58 10.70
CA SER A 86 -2.53 1.45 11.62
C SER A 86 -3.95 0.88 11.83
N PRO A 87 -4.10 -0.35 12.35
CA PRO A 87 -5.41 -0.88 12.75
C PRO A 87 -6.10 -0.07 13.86
N GLY A 88 -5.34 0.74 14.61
CA GLY A 88 -5.90 1.71 15.58
C GLY A 88 -6.59 2.87 14.89
N ASP A 89 -5.95 3.45 13.87
CA ASP A 89 -6.48 4.58 13.11
C ASP A 89 -7.78 4.22 12.39
N MET A 90 -7.84 3.02 11.81
CA MET A 90 -9.06 2.50 11.16
C MET A 90 -10.26 2.40 12.12
N ARG A 91 -10.03 1.94 13.36
CA ARG A 91 -11.10 1.86 14.38
C ARG A 91 -11.59 3.25 14.79
N THR A 92 -10.68 4.21 14.93
CA THR A 92 -11.02 5.61 15.22
C THR A 92 -11.86 6.22 14.09
N VAL A 93 -11.49 5.99 12.82
CA VAL A 93 -12.27 6.47 11.68
C VAL A 93 -13.65 5.82 11.63
N HIS A 94 -13.75 4.51 11.86
CA HIS A 94 -15.05 3.82 11.90
C HIS A 94 -15.97 4.37 13.00
N ALA A 95 -15.45 4.59 14.21
CA ALA A 95 -16.23 5.18 15.30
C ALA A 95 -16.70 6.60 14.98
N GLU A 96 -15.88 7.38 14.28
CA GLU A 96 -16.23 8.73 13.84
C GLU A 96 -17.31 8.71 12.74
N LEU A 97 -17.24 7.76 11.80
CA LEU A 97 -18.29 7.58 10.79
C LEU A 97 -19.64 7.22 11.44
N GLU A 98 -19.64 6.29 12.39
CA GLU A 98 -20.84 5.90 13.13
C GLU A 98 -21.43 7.08 13.93
N ARG A 99 -20.58 7.90 14.55
CA ARG A 99 -21.00 9.13 15.24
C ARG A 99 -21.68 10.14 14.30
N GLN A 100 -21.24 10.17 13.04
CA GLN A 100 -21.84 11.01 11.98
C GLN A 100 -23.07 10.35 11.34
N GLY A 101 -23.52 9.19 11.84
CA GLY A 101 -24.67 8.46 11.31
C GLY A 101 -24.40 7.72 10.00
N MET A 102 -23.11 7.56 9.63
CA MET A 102 -22.69 6.79 8.47
C MET A 102 -22.25 5.40 8.88
N HIS A 103 -22.67 4.38 8.12
CA HIS A 103 -22.19 3.02 8.34
C HIS A 103 -20.78 2.86 7.77
N ALA A 104 -19.83 2.48 8.64
CA ALA A 104 -18.52 2.06 8.20
C ALA A 104 -18.67 0.88 7.23
N TRP A 105 -17.92 0.93 6.12
CA TRP A 105 -17.94 -0.16 5.16
C TRP A 105 -17.35 -1.42 5.79
N ALA A 106 -18.13 -2.49 5.84
CA ALA A 106 -17.69 -3.83 6.17
C ALA A 106 -17.91 -4.73 4.95
N PRO A 107 -16.96 -5.62 4.61
CA PRO A 107 -17.23 -6.65 3.62
C PRO A 107 -18.45 -7.45 4.11
N SER A 108 -19.46 -7.62 3.26
CA SER A 108 -20.65 -8.39 3.61
C SER A 108 -20.23 -9.77 4.11
N PRO A 109 -20.79 -10.26 5.23
CA PRO A 109 -20.53 -11.63 5.64
C PRO A 109 -21.06 -12.54 4.52
N LEU A 110 -20.15 -13.35 3.96
CA LEU A 110 -20.48 -14.45 3.06
C LEU A 110 -21.29 -15.52 3.80
#